data_AF-A0A510TB02-F1
#
_entry.id   AF-A0A510TB02-F1
#
_cell.length_a   1.000
_cell.length_b   1.000
_cell.length_c   1.000
_cell.angle_alpha   90.00
_cell.angle_beta   90.00
_cell.angle_gamma   90.00
#
_symmetry.space_group_name_H-M   'P 1'
#
loop_
_entity.id
_entity.type
_entity.pdbx_description
1 polymer ?
#
loop_
_entity_poly.entity_id
_entity_poly.type
_entity_poly.pdbx_seq_one_letter_code
_entity_poly.pdbx_strand_id
1 'polypeptide(L)'
;MNAPSLTLSRGIARVTESALGPYQSAVIRIGFSGTWLLFLLREFPHRREMYGPDGPWSWDLGRQLTDENHAFTALRWSGAGAWFEIFYLLAILASVALLLGWRTRTASVLFMVGVLSLQNRSVFMGDGGDNVLHLMSFYLVFTRCGQVWSLDARRAAREAAARARGERARPDRLGPVLWAVLGLMLAGVTLAGRLYDNGWLVPSLLWTVWAALGLWALVRRGARSEEPRILLDVIANVLHNGALFVIMAEACLIYATAGWYKIQGSRWQDGTAVYYPLHLDYFSPWPALADLMSSSGTIMMAVTYGTVIVQVAFPFTLFNRRVKNVLLVLMMLEHAVIAVVLGLPFFSLAMITADAVFLPTSVLLLLGGWAARARGRLVRRGRDANPVLPAPRASAEGEPGPSGQSAPGSSGERAPGRVGFGA
;
A
#
# COMPACT_ATOMS: atom_id res chain seq x y z
N MET A 1 -13.00 -23.27 34.86
CA MET A 1 -12.01 -23.22 33.76
C MET A 1 -10.73 -22.62 34.30
N ASN A 2 -9.59 -23.30 34.14
CA ASN A 2 -8.31 -22.83 34.70
C ASN A 2 -7.78 -21.62 33.92
N ALA A 3 -7.07 -20.71 34.59
CA ALA A 3 -6.50 -19.48 34.00
C ALA A 3 -5.78 -19.66 32.64
N PRO A 4 -4.95 -20.70 32.39
CA PRO A 4 -4.33 -20.92 31.09
C PRO A 4 -5.33 -21.23 29.97
N SER A 5 -6.42 -21.96 30.27
CA SER A 5 -7.47 -22.27 29.30
C SER A 5 -8.25 -21.01 28.88
N LEU A 6 -8.51 -20.11 29.84
CA LEU A 6 -9.15 -18.82 29.56
C LEU A 6 -8.26 -17.91 28.71
N THR A 7 -6.96 -17.86 29.00
CA THR A 7 -6.00 -17.09 28.20
C THR A 7 -5.88 -17.63 26.78
N LEU A 8 -5.79 -18.96 26.62
CA LEU A 8 -5.76 -19.61 25.31
C LEU A 8 -7.04 -19.34 24.51
N SER A 9 -8.21 -19.48 25.14
CA SER A 9 -9.50 -19.20 24.50
C SER A 9 -9.62 -17.75 24.03
N ARG A 10 -9.24 -16.77 24.87
CA ARG A 10 -9.20 -15.35 24.49
C ARG A 10 -8.21 -15.08 23.35
N GLY A 11 -7.07 -15.77 23.35
CA GLY A 11 -6.08 -15.69 22.28
C GLY A 11 -6.65 -16.19 20.94
N ILE A 12 -7.26 -17.37 20.95
CA ILE A 12 -7.90 -17.96 19.77
C ILE A 12 -9.00 -17.05 19.25
N ALA A 13 -9.92 -16.62 20.13
CA ALA A 13 -11.02 -15.70 19.77
C ALA A 13 -10.49 -14.42 19.12
N ARG A 14 -9.44 -13.82 19.69
CA ARG A 14 -8.85 -12.59 19.15
C ARG A 14 -8.29 -12.75 17.72
N VAL A 15 -7.65 -13.90 17.44
CA VAL A 15 -7.05 -14.20 16.13
C VAL A 15 -8.11 -14.58 15.09
N THR A 16 -9.22 -15.19 15.51
CA THR A 16 -10.29 -15.62 14.59
C THR A 16 -11.32 -14.53 14.33
N GLU A 17 -11.64 -13.70 15.32
CA GLU A 17 -12.69 -12.67 15.22
C GLU A 17 -12.23 -11.39 14.52
N SER A 18 -10.94 -11.06 14.62
CA SER A 18 -10.44 -9.75 14.17
C SER A 18 -9.14 -9.84 13.36
N ALA A 19 -9.04 -8.93 12.40
CA ALA A 19 -7.80 -8.63 11.70
C ALA A 19 -6.96 -7.67 12.56
N LEU A 20 -5.80 -8.12 13.01
CA LEU A 20 -4.90 -7.35 13.87
C LEU A 20 -4.10 -6.32 13.05
N GLY A 21 -3.78 -5.18 13.65
CA GLY A 21 -2.95 -4.16 13.00
C GLY A 21 -3.50 -3.61 11.67
N PRO A 22 -4.77 -3.16 11.59
CA PRO A 22 -5.35 -2.64 10.34
C PRO A 22 -4.59 -1.42 9.82
N TYR A 23 -4.08 -0.56 10.70
CA TYR A 23 -3.28 0.62 10.31
C TYR A 23 -1.89 0.23 9.84
N GLN A 24 -1.22 -0.70 10.53
CA GLN A 24 0.08 -1.24 10.15
C GLN A 24 0.01 -1.87 8.76
N SER A 25 -0.97 -2.74 8.52
CA SER A 25 -1.16 -3.36 7.21
C SER A 25 -1.52 -2.35 6.11
N ALA A 26 -2.25 -1.28 6.43
CA ALA A 26 -2.50 -0.20 5.47
C ALA A 26 -1.25 0.61 5.13
N VAL A 27 -0.36 0.89 6.10
CA VAL A 27 0.93 1.55 5.83
C VAL A 27 1.83 0.67 4.98
N ILE A 28 1.94 -0.62 5.31
CA ILE A 28 2.72 -1.59 4.54
C ILE A 28 2.24 -1.64 3.09
N ARG A 29 0.91 -1.67 2.87
CA ARG A 29 0.31 -1.59 1.54
C ARG A 29 0.70 -0.30 0.82
N ILE A 30 0.51 0.85 1.46
CA ILE A 30 0.78 2.18 0.86
C ILE A 30 2.27 2.34 0.56
N GLY A 31 3.13 1.96 1.49
CA GLY A 31 4.58 2.08 1.37
C GLY A 31 5.11 1.21 0.24
N PHE A 32 4.89 -0.11 0.24
CA PHE A 32 5.48 -0.98 -0.78
C PHE A 32 4.92 -0.73 -2.19
N SER A 33 3.60 -0.52 -2.31
CA SER A 33 3.02 -0.14 -3.61
C SER A 33 3.47 1.24 -4.08
N GLY A 34 3.69 2.18 -3.14
CA GLY A 34 4.25 3.49 -3.43
C GLY A 34 5.71 3.43 -3.87
N THR A 35 6.55 2.68 -3.15
CA THR A 35 7.97 2.46 -3.50
C THR A 35 8.08 1.89 -4.89
N TRP A 36 7.37 0.80 -5.16
CA TRP A 36 7.40 0.17 -6.48
C TRP A 36 6.85 1.08 -7.58
N LEU A 37 5.76 1.81 -7.32
CA LEU A 37 5.23 2.78 -8.29
C LEU A 37 6.25 3.88 -8.60
N LEU A 38 6.85 4.49 -7.58
CA LEU A 38 7.85 5.54 -7.77
C LEU A 38 9.06 5.03 -8.53
N PHE A 39 9.48 3.80 -8.25
CA PHE A 39 10.55 3.11 -8.98
C PHE A 39 10.18 2.95 -10.46
N LEU A 40 9.03 2.37 -10.78
CA LEU A 40 8.57 2.21 -12.17
C LEU A 40 8.40 3.53 -12.92
N LEU A 41 8.00 4.60 -12.23
CA LEU A 41 7.85 5.92 -12.84
C LEU A 41 9.20 6.58 -13.10
N ARG A 42 10.17 6.44 -12.18
CA ARG A 42 11.53 6.93 -12.37
C ARG A 42 12.22 6.21 -13.53
N GLU A 43 12.08 4.88 -13.58
CA GLU A 43 12.72 4.07 -14.62
C GLU A 43 11.94 4.03 -15.93
N PHE A 44 10.81 4.73 -16.02
CA PHE A 44 10.00 4.77 -17.23
C PHE A 44 10.80 5.14 -18.50
N PRO A 45 11.72 6.14 -18.51
CA PRO A 45 12.49 6.46 -19.71
C PRO A 45 13.41 5.32 -20.17
N HIS A 46 13.98 4.57 -19.23
CA HIS A 46 15.00 3.53 -19.48
C HIS A 46 14.42 2.11 -19.44
N ARG A 47 13.10 1.96 -19.27
CA ARG A 47 12.43 0.66 -19.05
C ARG A 47 12.78 -0.42 -20.08
N ARG A 48 13.01 -0.05 -21.35
CA ARG A 48 13.34 -1.00 -22.41
C ARG A 48 14.75 -1.56 -22.28
N GLU A 49 15.69 -0.74 -21.83
CA GLU A 49 17.07 -1.13 -21.57
C GLU A 49 17.17 -1.95 -20.27
N MET A 50 16.35 -1.63 -19.26
CA MET A 50 16.40 -2.32 -17.97
C MET A 50 15.67 -3.67 -17.98
N TYR A 51 14.46 -3.71 -18.55
CA TYR A 51 13.56 -4.87 -18.46
C TYR A 51 13.09 -5.40 -19.82
N GLY A 52 13.29 -4.61 -20.87
CA GLY A 52 12.71 -4.85 -22.19
C GLY A 52 13.62 -5.62 -23.14
N PRO A 53 13.27 -5.61 -24.44
CA PRO A 53 14.03 -6.30 -25.49
C PRO A 53 15.40 -5.69 -25.76
N ASP A 54 15.57 -4.41 -25.46
CA ASP A 54 16.81 -3.64 -25.71
C ASP A 54 17.82 -3.80 -24.56
N GLY A 55 17.55 -4.69 -23.61
CA GLY A 55 18.40 -4.89 -22.46
C GLY A 55 19.73 -5.57 -22.78
N PRO A 56 20.74 -5.40 -21.92
CA PRO A 56 22.08 -5.96 -22.13
C PRO A 56 22.10 -7.49 -22.14
N TRP A 57 21.04 -8.11 -21.59
CA TRP A 57 20.86 -9.56 -21.58
C TRP A 57 20.00 -9.98 -22.77
N SER A 58 20.55 -10.86 -23.62
CA SER A 58 19.79 -11.43 -24.71
C SER A 58 18.56 -12.18 -24.19
N TRP A 59 17.53 -12.28 -25.03
CA TRP A 59 16.31 -13.01 -24.70
C TRP A 59 16.59 -14.45 -24.24
N ASP A 60 17.54 -15.13 -24.90
CA ASP A 60 17.92 -16.51 -24.59
C ASP A 60 18.67 -16.65 -23.27
N LEU A 61 19.56 -15.71 -22.95
CA LEU A 61 20.24 -15.69 -21.65
C LEU A 61 19.25 -15.43 -20.51
N GLY A 62 18.30 -14.51 -20.71
CA GLY A 62 17.22 -14.30 -19.75
C GLY A 62 16.37 -15.56 -19.54
N ARG A 63 16.14 -16.36 -20.59
CA ARG A 63 15.44 -17.65 -20.47
C ARG A 63 16.28 -18.65 -19.66
N GLN A 64 17.56 -18.82 -19.97
CA GLN A 64 18.46 -19.73 -19.24
C GLN A 64 18.49 -19.41 -17.73
N LEU A 65 18.72 -18.14 -17.36
CA LEU A 65 18.76 -17.71 -15.96
C LEU A 65 17.46 -17.95 -15.20
N THR A 66 16.33 -17.80 -15.90
CA THR A 66 15.00 -18.03 -15.33
C THR A 66 14.73 -19.52 -15.15
N ASP A 67 15.12 -20.33 -16.14
CA ASP A 67 14.89 -21.77 -16.16
C ASP A 67 15.77 -22.49 -15.11
N GLU A 68 17.00 -22.00 -14.85
CA GLU A 68 17.89 -22.52 -13.79
C GLU A 68 17.32 -22.35 -12.39
N ASN A 69 16.68 -21.21 -12.11
CA ASN A 69 16.13 -20.89 -10.79
C ASN A 69 14.61 -21.08 -10.68
N HIS A 70 13.97 -21.58 -11.75
CA HIS A 70 12.51 -21.73 -11.88
C HIS A 70 11.72 -20.44 -11.54
N ALA A 71 12.29 -19.27 -11.84
CA ALA A 71 11.74 -17.98 -11.43
C ALA A 71 10.53 -17.59 -12.30
N PHE A 72 9.44 -17.10 -11.69
CA PHE A 72 8.26 -16.71 -12.44
C PHE A 72 8.41 -15.33 -13.10
N THR A 73 8.18 -15.25 -14.42
CA THR A 73 7.95 -13.98 -15.10
C THR A 73 6.94 -14.09 -16.22
N ALA A 74 5.94 -13.22 -16.25
CA ALA A 74 4.97 -13.12 -17.35
C ALA A 74 5.56 -12.43 -18.59
N LEU A 75 6.72 -11.77 -18.47
CA LEU A 75 7.36 -11.12 -19.60
C LEU A 75 7.84 -12.13 -20.65
N ARG A 76 8.12 -13.38 -20.28
CA ARG A 76 8.54 -14.45 -21.22
C ARG A 76 7.44 -14.94 -22.14
N TRP A 77 6.18 -14.63 -21.86
CA TRP A 77 5.05 -15.17 -22.63
C TRP A 77 5.03 -14.68 -24.08
N SER A 78 5.63 -13.51 -24.35
CA SER A 78 5.81 -13.00 -25.70
C SER A 78 7.06 -12.11 -25.77
N GLY A 79 7.90 -12.32 -26.79
CA GLY A 79 9.04 -11.45 -27.09
C GLY A 79 8.65 -10.16 -27.83
N ALA A 80 7.37 -9.96 -28.14
CA ALA A 80 6.91 -8.75 -28.82
C ALA A 80 7.08 -7.52 -27.91
N GLY A 81 7.73 -6.46 -28.41
CA GLY A 81 7.90 -5.22 -27.66
C GLY A 81 6.59 -4.62 -27.13
N ALA A 82 5.48 -4.79 -27.86
CA ALA A 82 4.15 -4.37 -27.41
C ALA A 82 3.68 -5.11 -26.14
N TRP A 83 4.01 -6.39 -25.98
CA TRP A 83 3.67 -7.16 -24.77
C TRP A 83 4.36 -6.56 -23.54
N PHE A 84 5.66 -6.26 -23.67
CA PHE A 84 6.43 -5.62 -22.62
C PHE A 84 5.81 -4.28 -22.19
N GLU A 85 5.49 -3.40 -23.14
CA GLU A 85 4.91 -2.09 -22.85
C GLU A 85 3.54 -2.20 -22.15
N ILE A 86 2.67 -3.07 -22.65
CA ILE A 86 1.36 -3.32 -22.03
C ILE A 86 1.55 -3.85 -20.61
N PHE A 87 2.45 -4.81 -20.41
CA PHE A 87 2.71 -5.40 -19.11
C PHE A 87 3.28 -4.39 -18.12
N TYR A 88 4.23 -3.55 -18.56
CA TYR A 88 4.81 -2.49 -17.74
C TYR A 88 3.74 -1.49 -17.27
N LEU A 89 2.86 -1.06 -18.19
CA LEU A 89 1.73 -0.19 -17.84
C LEU A 89 0.73 -0.89 -16.90
N LEU A 90 0.47 -2.18 -17.09
CA LEU A 90 -0.36 -2.96 -16.16
C LEU A 90 0.27 -3.06 -14.77
N ALA A 91 1.59 -3.18 -14.65
CA ALA A 91 2.29 -3.17 -13.37
C ALA A 91 2.17 -1.80 -12.66
N ILE A 92 2.27 -0.69 -13.40
CA ILE A 92 1.99 0.66 -12.88
C ILE A 92 0.54 0.75 -12.38
N LEU A 93 -0.43 0.33 -13.20
CA LEU A 93 -1.85 0.38 -12.84
C LEU A 93 -2.18 -0.50 -11.63
N ALA A 94 -1.57 -1.69 -11.52
CA ALA A 94 -1.70 -2.56 -10.36
C ALA A 94 -1.14 -1.92 -9.09
N SER A 95 0.01 -1.23 -9.20
CA SER A 95 0.61 -0.48 -8.10
C SER A 95 -0.28 0.68 -7.64
N VAL A 96 -0.82 1.46 -8.57
CA VAL A 96 -1.79 2.53 -8.26
C VAL A 96 -3.05 1.97 -7.62
N ALA A 97 -3.61 0.88 -8.16
CA ALA A 97 -4.78 0.21 -7.62
C ALA A 97 -4.56 -0.23 -6.17
N LEU A 98 -3.41 -0.86 -5.88
CA LEU A 98 -3.07 -1.32 -4.54
C LEU A 98 -2.80 -0.15 -3.58
N LEU A 99 -2.09 0.88 -4.03
CA LEU A 99 -1.79 2.10 -3.29
C LEU A 99 -3.08 2.78 -2.78
N LEU A 100 -4.01 3.02 -3.71
CA LEU A 100 -5.33 3.59 -3.41
C LEU A 100 -6.22 2.63 -2.60
N GLY A 101 -5.85 1.36 -2.55
CA GLY A 101 -6.62 0.30 -1.92
C GLY A 101 -7.95 0.05 -2.64
N TRP A 102 -7.90 0.01 -3.98
CA TRP A 102 -9.02 -0.36 -4.85
C TRP A 102 -8.95 -1.85 -5.16
N ARG A 103 -10.01 -2.59 -4.83
CA ARG A 103 -10.07 -4.05 -5.02
C ARG A 103 -8.86 -4.75 -4.44
N THR A 104 -8.52 -4.46 -3.18
CA THR A 104 -7.20 -4.76 -2.61
C THR A 104 -6.75 -6.21 -2.78
N ARG A 105 -7.67 -7.17 -2.74
CA ARG A 105 -7.37 -8.60 -2.93
C ARG A 105 -6.95 -8.96 -4.35
N THR A 106 -7.59 -8.35 -5.34
CA THR A 106 -7.21 -8.56 -6.74
C THR A 106 -5.99 -7.72 -7.09
N ALA A 107 -5.96 -6.47 -6.61
CA ALA A 107 -4.84 -5.57 -6.82
C ALA A 107 -3.53 -6.10 -6.21
N SER A 108 -3.56 -6.75 -5.04
CA SER A 108 -2.36 -7.35 -4.43
C SER A 108 -1.79 -8.49 -5.27
N VAL A 109 -2.65 -9.34 -5.85
CA VAL A 109 -2.21 -10.44 -6.74
C VAL A 109 -1.61 -9.87 -8.03
N LEU A 110 -2.26 -8.87 -8.64
CA LEU A 110 -1.72 -8.22 -9.85
C LEU A 110 -0.41 -7.48 -9.57
N PHE A 111 -0.32 -6.83 -8.41
CA PHE A 111 0.89 -6.17 -7.93
C PHE A 111 2.03 -7.17 -7.76
N MET A 112 1.79 -8.28 -7.07
CA MET A 112 2.74 -9.39 -6.92
C MET A 112 3.20 -9.88 -8.29
N VAL A 113 2.28 -10.24 -9.20
CA VAL A 113 2.64 -10.68 -10.56
C VAL A 113 3.51 -9.65 -11.29
N GLY A 114 3.20 -8.36 -11.16
CA GLY A 114 3.99 -7.27 -11.73
C GLY A 114 5.41 -7.18 -11.17
N VAL A 115 5.55 -7.19 -9.84
CA VAL A 115 6.84 -7.17 -9.13
C VAL A 115 7.70 -8.36 -9.54
N LEU A 116 7.17 -9.58 -9.41
CA LEU A 116 7.88 -10.81 -9.74
C LEU A 116 8.33 -10.82 -11.20
N SER A 117 7.45 -10.41 -12.11
CA SER A 117 7.76 -10.50 -13.53
C SER A 117 8.87 -9.55 -13.96
N LEU A 118 8.90 -8.32 -13.41
CA LEU A 118 9.93 -7.34 -13.74
C LEU A 118 11.25 -7.65 -13.02
N GLN A 119 11.22 -7.96 -11.73
CA GLN A 119 12.45 -8.26 -10.98
C GLN A 119 13.13 -9.55 -11.45
N ASN A 120 12.35 -10.62 -11.72
CA ASN A 120 12.94 -11.87 -12.23
C ASN A 120 13.44 -11.76 -13.68
N ARG A 121 13.02 -10.72 -14.42
CA ARG A 121 13.56 -10.44 -15.75
C ARG A 121 14.96 -9.82 -15.70
N SER A 122 15.30 -9.12 -14.62
CA SER A 122 16.56 -8.39 -14.46
C SER A 122 17.18 -8.61 -13.07
N VAL A 123 17.54 -9.86 -12.78
CA VAL A 123 18.01 -10.31 -11.45
C VAL A 123 19.26 -9.55 -10.97
N PHE A 124 20.12 -9.11 -11.88
CA PHE A 124 21.39 -8.45 -11.54
C PHE A 124 21.28 -6.94 -11.27
N MET A 125 20.12 -6.34 -11.52
CA MET A 125 19.95 -4.89 -11.42
C MET A 125 19.39 -4.43 -10.06
N GLY A 126 18.88 -5.36 -9.26
CA GLY A 126 18.25 -5.06 -7.97
C GLY A 126 19.23 -4.99 -6.80
N ASP A 127 18.77 -4.39 -5.70
CA ASP A 127 19.48 -4.35 -4.42
C ASP A 127 18.73 -5.11 -3.30
N GLY A 128 19.17 -4.97 -2.05
CA GLY A 128 18.52 -5.64 -0.92
C GLY A 128 17.05 -5.24 -0.72
N GLY A 129 16.66 -4.03 -1.11
CA GLY A 129 15.31 -3.49 -1.00
C GLY A 129 14.38 -4.08 -2.06
N ASP A 130 14.91 -4.42 -3.23
CA ASP A 130 14.18 -5.21 -4.23
C ASP A 130 13.79 -6.57 -3.70
N ASN A 131 14.69 -7.25 -2.98
CA ASN A 131 14.39 -8.54 -2.33
C ASN A 131 13.29 -8.39 -1.26
N VAL A 132 13.34 -7.31 -0.47
CA VAL A 132 12.27 -7.01 0.50
C VAL A 132 10.94 -6.77 -0.23
N LEU A 133 10.92 -5.95 -1.29
CA LEU A 133 9.73 -5.72 -2.11
C LEU A 133 9.17 -7.02 -2.70
N HIS A 134 10.06 -7.91 -3.16
CA HIS A 134 9.72 -9.22 -3.71
C HIS A 134 8.93 -10.05 -2.70
N LEU A 135 9.48 -10.24 -1.50
CA LEU A 135 8.85 -10.99 -0.40
C LEU A 135 7.54 -10.33 0.05
N MET A 136 7.55 -9.02 0.22
CA MET A 136 6.40 -8.26 0.73
C MET A 136 5.24 -8.25 -0.26
N SER A 137 5.52 -8.30 -1.57
CA SER A 137 4.49 -8.42 -2.61
C SER A 137 3.69 -9.72 -2.46
N PHE A 138 4.35 -10.84 -2.13
CA PHE A 138 3.69 -12.11 -1.81
C PHE A 138 2.89 -12.03 -0.52
N TYR A 139 3.50 -11.55 0.57
CA TYR A 139 2.85 -11.49 1.88
C TYR A 139 1.58 -10.64 1.83
N LEU A 140 1.60 -9.54 1.07
CA LEU A 140 0.45 -8.65 0.89
C LEU A 140 -0.80 -9.35 0.33
N VAL A 141 -0.65 -10.41 -0.48
CA VAL A 141 -1.79 -11.20 -1.01
C VAL A 141 -2.63 -11.80 0.13
N PHE A 142 -1.99 -12.19 1.22
CA PHE A 142 -2.63 -12.80 2.38
C PHE A 142 -3.12 -11.78 3.41
N THR A 143 -2.83 -10.49 3.22
CA THR A 143 -3.22 -9.43 4.17
C THR A 143 -4.59 -8.83 3.88
N ARG A 144 -5.33 -8.49 4.94
CA ARG A 144 -6.54 -7.65 4.90
C ARG A 144 -6.19 -6.15 4.89
N CYS A 145 -5.17 -5.75 4.13
CA CYS A 145 -4.65 -4.39 4.11
C CYS A 145 -5.60 -3.32 3.55
N GLY A 146 -6.80 -3.69 3.07
CA GLY A 146 -7.82 -2.78 2.57
C GLY A 146 -8.85 -2.29 3.59
N GLN A 147 -8.70 -2.60 4.89
CA GLN A 147 -9.71 -2.26 5.90
C GLN A 147 -9.74 -0.77 6.31
N VAL A 148 -8.59 -0.08 6.21
CA VAL A 148 -8.47 1.35 6.50
C VAL A 148 -7.64 2.05 5.42
N TRP A 149 -7.83 3.37 5.32
CA TRP A 149 -7.15 4.24 4.35
C TRP A 149 -7.16 3.72 2.91
N SER A 150 -8.29 3.15 2.48
CA SER A 150 -8.46 2.56 1.15
C SER A 150 -9.77 3.00 0.51
N LEU A 151 -9.86 2.89 -0.82
CA LEU A 151 -11.12 3.07 -1.54
C LEU A 151 -12.13 1.98 -1.19
N ASP A 152 -11.68 0.75 -0.91
CA ASP A 152 -12.55 -0.34 -0.50
C ASP A 152 -13.18 -0.11 0.88
N ALA A 153 -12.45 0.42 1.85
CA ALA A 153 -13.00 0.79 3.17
C ALA A 153 -14.05 1.91 3.03
N ARG A 154 -13.78 2.91 2.18
CA ARG A 154 -14.75 3.97 1.89
C ARG A 154 -16.02 3.43 1.23
N ARG A 155 -15.86 2.47 0.31
CA ARG A 155 -16.99 1.79 -0.35
C ARG A 155 -17.82 1.01 0.67
N ALA A 156 -17.18 0.20 1.49
CA ALA A 156 -17.84 -0.58 2.54
C ALA A 156 -18.61 0.30 3.54
N ALA A 157 -18.01 1.42 3.98
CA ALA A 157 -18.67 2.38 4.87
C ALA A 157 -19.91 3.03 4.22
N ARG A 158 -19.83 3.40 2.94
CA ARG A 158 -20.97 3.95 2.19
C ARG A 158 -22.10 2.94 2.02
N GLU A 159 -21.76 1.68 1.73
CA GLU A 159 -22.74 0.60 1.63
C GLU A 159 -23.42 0.34 2.98
N ALA A 160 -22.67 0.30 4.08
CA ALA A 160 -23.23 0.15 5.42
C ALA A 160 -24.18 1.31 5.78
N ALA A 161 -23.79 2.54 5.46
CA ALA A 161 -24.64 3.72 5.69
C ALA A 161 -25.91 3.71 4.82
N ALA A 162 -25.83 3.27 3.56
CA ALA A 162 -27.00 3.13 2.69
C ALA A 162 -27.97 2.07 3.23
N ARG A 163 -27.46 0.90 3.67
CA ARG A 163 -28.28 -0.14 4.30
C ARG A 163 -28.95 0.36 5.58
N ALA A 164 -28.24 1.12 6.40
CA ALA A 164 -28.81 1.73 7.61
C ALA A 164 -29.95 2.73 7.30
N ARG A 165 -29.96 3.34 6.11
CA ARG A 165 -31.06 4.19 5.60
C ARG A 165 -32.16 3.41 4.86
N GLY A 166 -32.06 2.08 4.76
CA GLY A 166 -32.98 1.26 3.97
C GLY A 166 -32.80 1.38 2.45
N GLU A 167 -31.75 2.05 1.98
CA GLU A 167 -31.44 2.19 0.55
C GLU A 167 -30.76 0.91 0.01
N ARG A 168 -31.11 0.51 -1.22
CA ARG A 168 -30.39 -0.56 -1.92
C ARG A 168 -29.00 -0.07 -2.32
N ALA A 169 -27.96 -0.76 -1.86
CA ALA A 169 -26.59 -0.50 -2.29
C ALA A 169 -26.46 -0.68 -3.82
N ARG A 170 -25.64 0.16 -4.46
CA ARG A 170 -25.38 0.05 -5.91
C ARG A 170 -24.77 -1.33 -6.24
N PRO A 171 -25.27 -2.03 -7.26
CA PRO A 171 -24.78 -3.35 -7.61
C PRO A 171 -23.33 -3.30 -8.11
N ASP A 172 -22.49 -4.18 -7.56
CA ASP A 172 -21.10 -4.30 -7.97
C ASP A 172 -20.95 -5.14 -9.25
N ARG A 173 -20.92 -4.45 -10.40
CA ARG A 173 -20.69 -5.04 -11.73
C ARG A 173 -19.22 -5.22 -12.09
N LEU A 174 -18.34 -4.38 -11.55
CA LEU A 174 -16.92 -4.40 -11.90
C LEU A 174 -16.20 -5.62 -11.32
N GLY A 175 -16.62 -6.09 -10.13
CA GLY A 175 -16.02 -7.28 -9.51
C GLY A 175 -16.09 -8.54 -10.39
N PRO A 176 -17.28 -8.96 -10.87
CA PRO A 176 -17.43 -10.13 -11.72
C PRO A 176 -16.75 -9.98 -13.07
N VAL A 177 -16.82 -8.79 -13.68
CA VAL A 177 -16.14 -8.51 -14.95
C VAL A 177 -14.63 -8.69 -14.78
N LEU A 178 -14.05 -8.09 -13.74
CA LEU A 178 -12.62 -8.24 -13.45
C LEU A 178 -12.25 -9.71 -13.19
N TRP A 179 -13.04 -10.43 -12.41
CA TRP A 179 -12.82 -11.85 -12.13
C TRP A 179 -12.88 -12.71 -13.41
N ALA A 180 -13.87 -12.47 -14.28
CA ALA A 180 -14.03 -13.18 -15.54
C ALA A 180 -12.88 -12.88 -16.52
N VAL A 181 -12.50 -11.61 -16.67
CA VAL A 181 -11.38 -11.20 -17.53
C VAL A 181 -10.08 -11.84 -17.06
N LEU A 182 -9.79 -11.80 -15.75
CA LEU A 182 -8.59 -12.44 -15.20
C LEU A 182 -8.63 -13.96 -15.33
N GLY A 183 -9.81 -14.58 -15.21
CA GLY A 183 -9.99 -16.02 -15.41
C GLY A 183 -9.76 -16.44 -16.86
N LEU A 184 -10.30 -15.68 -17.82
CA LEU A 184 -10.07 -15.91 -19.25
C LEU A 184 -8.61 -15.72 -19.62
N MET A 185 -7.96 -14.70 -19.06
CA MET A 185 -6.52 -14.47 -19.26
C MET A 185 -5.69 -15.64 -18.68
N LEU A 186 -5.98 -16.07 -17.44
CA LEU A 186 -5.31 -17.21 -16.82
C LEU A 186 -5.53 -18.50 -17.61
N ALA A 187 -6.75 -18.75 -18.08
CA ALA A 187 -7.09 -19.88 -18.94
C ALA A 187 -6.32 -19.85 -20.27
N GLY A 188 -6.32 -18.72 -20.96
CA GLY A 188 -5.62 -18.55 -22.23
C GLY A 188 -4.12 -18.81 -22.11
N VAL A 189 -3.49 -18.26 -21.07
CA VAL A 189 -2.05 -18.46 -20.80
C VAL A 189 -1.76 -19.92 -20.40
N THR A 190 -2.65 -20.56 -19.64
CA THR A 190 -2.52 -21.98 -19.24
C THR A 190 -2.62 -22.89 -20.47
N LEU A 191 -3.61 -22.68 -21.33
CA LEU A 191 -3.82 -23.44 -22.56
C LEU A 191 -2.69 -23.23 -23.57
N ALA A 192 -2.07 -22.05 -23.59
CA ALA A 192 -0.90 -21.76 -24.39
C ALA A 192 0.41 -22.41 -23.85
N GLY A 193 0.35 -23.16 -22.75
CA GLY A 193 1.50 -23.83 -22.14
C GLY A 193 2.47 -22.89 -21.39
N ARG A 194 2.24 -21.58 -21.40
CA ARG A 194 3.18 -20.53 -20.94
C ARG A 194 3.39 -20.47 -19.42
N LEU A 195 2.53 -21.14 -18.65
CA LEU A 195 2.56 -21.16 -17.19
C LEU A 195 3.37 -22.32 -16.63
N TYR A 196 3.63 -23.35 -17.43
CA TYR A 196 4.28 -24.60 -16.97
C TYR A 196 5.80 -24.57 -17.10
N ASP A 197 6.37 -23.51 -17.68
CA ASP A 197 7.82 -23.33 -17.84
C ASP A 197 8.59 -23.46 -16.51
N ASN A 198 7.96 -23.12 -15.38
CA ASN A 198 8.55 -23.18 -14.03
C ASN A 198 7.88 -24.25 -13.14
N GLY A 199 7.37 -25.31 -13.75
CA GLY A 199 6.67 -26.39 -13.06
C GLY A 199 5.22 -26.04 -12.65
N TRP A 200 4.64 -26.91 -11.81
CA TRP A 200 3.20 -26.88 -11.51
C TRP A 200 2.81 -25.91 -10.38
N LEU A 201 3.79 -25.42 -9.62
CA LEU A 201 3.55 -24.62 -8.42
C LEU A 201 2.87 -23.28 -8.74
N VAL A 202 3.39 -22.52 -9.70
CA VAL A 202 2.85 -21.22 -10.05
C VAL A 202 1.44 -21.32 -10.67
N PRO A 203 1.19 -22.17 -11.69
CA PRO A 203 -0.15 -22.36 -12.21
C PRO A 203 -1.15 -22.78 -11.12
N SER A 204 -0.80 -23.76 -10.28
CA SER A 204 -1.69 -24.23 -9.21
C SER A 204 -2.00 -23.12 -8.20
N LEU A 205 -1.02 -22.31 -7.81
CA LEU A 205 -1.21 -21.18 -6.92
C LEU A 205 -2.13 -20.12 -7.53
N LEU A 206 -1.90 -19.71 -8.79
CA LEU A 206 -2.72 -18.70 -9.46
C LEU A 206 -4.18 -19.16 -9.64
N TRP A 207 -4.39 -20.42 -10.04
CA TRP A 207 -5.74 -21.01 -10.16
C TRP A 207 -6.42 -21.12 -8.80
N THR A 208 -5.70 -21.53 -7.76
CA THR A 208 -6.23 -21.60 -6.39
C THR A 208 -6.65 -20.23 -5.88
N VAL A 209 -5.81 -19.21 -6.07
CA VAL A 209 -6.14 -17.83 -5.67
C VAL A 209 -7.34 -17.31 -6.46
N TRP A 210 -7.39 -17.52 -7.77
CA TRP A 210 -8.53 -17.08 -8.60
C TRP A 210 -9.85 -17.75 -8.18
N ALA A 211 -9.82 -19.07 -7.94
CA ALA A 211 -10.97 -19.83 -7.49
C ALA A 211 -11.42 -19.41 -6.09
N ALA A 212 -10.48 -19.23 -5.15
CA ALA A 212 -10.77 -18.77 -3.79
C ALA A 212 -11.41 -17.38 -3.77
N LEU A 213 -10.90 -16.44 -4.58
CA LEU A 213 -11.49 -15.11 -4.72
C LEU A 213 -12.90 -15.16 -5.34
N GLY A 214 -13.12 -16.05 -6.30
CA GLY A 214 -14.43 -16.30 -6.92
C GLY A 214 -15.44 -16.87 -5.93
N LEU A 215 -15.06 -17.93 -5.21
CA LEU A 215 -15.86 -18.55 -4.14
C LEU A 215 -16.23 -17.52 -3.08
N TRP A 216 -15.27 -16.71 -2.65
CA TRP A 216 -15.53 -15.68 -1.66
C TRP A 216 -16.52 -14.63 -2.15
N ALA A 217 -16.39 -14.17 -3.40
CA ALA A 217 -17.33 -13.23 -3.99
C ALA A 217 -18.74 -13.83 -4.11
N LEU A 218 -18.86 -15.10 -4.50
CA LEU A 218 -20.11 -15.83 -4.61
C LEU A 218 -20.81 -15.94 -3.23
N VAL A 219 -20.09 -16.40 -2.21
CA VAL A 219 -20.62 -16.56 -0.84
C VAL A 219 -21.07 -15.21 -0.25
N ARG A 220 -20.31 -14.14 -0.47
CA ARG A 220 -20.72 -12.81 0.00
C ARG A 220 -21.98 -12.28 -0.68
N ARG A 221 -22.22 -12.64 -1.94
CA ARG A 221 -23.38 -12.18 -2.72
C ARG A 221 -24.63 -13.03 -2.53
N GLY A 222 -24.45 -14.35 -2.44
CA GLY A 222 -25.55 -15.31 -2.59
C GLY A 222 -25.85 -16.20 -1.38
N ALA A 223 -25.02 -16.18 -0.32
CA ALA A 223 -25.28 -17.05 0.84
C ALA A 223 -26.60 -16.66 1.53
N ARG A 224 -27.50 -17.65 1.63
CA ARG A 224 -28.79 -17.53 2.33
C ARG A 224 -28.61 -17.57 3.85
N SER A 225 -27.63 -18.33 4.34
CA SER A 225 -27.22 -18.40 5.75
C SER A 225 -25.96 -17.57 6.02
N GLU A 226 -25.77 -17.16 7.28
CA GLU A 226 -24.59 -16.37 7.69
C GLU A 226 -23.35 -17.24 7.94
N GLU A 227 -23.52 -18.52 8.26
CA GLU A 227 -22.45 -19.45 8.64
C GLU A 227 -21.29 -19.51 7.62
N PRO A 228 -21.54 -19.63 6.29
CA PRO A 228 -20.45 -19.69 5.31
C PRO A 228 -19.66 -18.38 5.23
N ARG A 229 -20.30 -17.24 5.51
CA ARG A 229 -19.62 -15.94 5.54
C ARG A 229 -18.71 -15.83 6.76
N ILE A 230 -19.20 -16.28 7.93
CA ILE A 230 -18.44 -16.32 9.18
C ILE A 230 -17.20 -17.19 9.00
N LEU A 231 -17.35 -18.40 8.44
CA LEU A 231 -16.21 -19.30 8.21
C LEU A 231 -15.13 -18.66 7.31
N LEU A 232 -15.53 -18.07 6.19
CA LEU A 232 -14.58 -17.39 5.29
C LEU A 232 -13.92 -16.18 5.96
N ASP A 233 -14.64 -15.46 6.83
CA ASP A 233 -14.07 -14.35 7.57
C ASP A 233 -13.06 -14.80 8.63
N VAL A 234 -13.34 -15.90 9.33
CA VAL A 234 -12.40 -16.54 10.26
C VAL A 234 -11.12 -16.96 9.53
N ILE A 235 -11.24 -17.70 8.42
CA ILE A 235 -10.09 -18.16 7.63
C ILE A 235 -9.24 -16.96 7.20
N ALA A 236 -9.87 -15.92 6.65
CA ALA A 236 -9.14 -14.76 6.17
C ALA A 236 -8.62 -13.84 7.28
N ASN A 237 -9.17 -13.88 8.50
CA ASN A 237 -8.55 -13.25 9.68
C ASN A 237 -7.29 -14.02 10.11
N VAL A 238 -7.35 -15.36 10.16
CA VAL A 238 -6.20 -16.21 10.49
C VAL A 238 -5.08 -16.03 9.48
N LEU A 239 -5.37 -16.08 8.17
CA LEU A 239 -4.39 -15.85 7.11
C LEU A 239 -3.76 -14.46 7.22
N HIS A 240 -4.56 -13.43 7.48
CA HIS A 240 -4.03 -12.08 7.64
C HIS A 240 -3.14 -11.92 8.87
N ASN A 241 -3.55 -12.46 10.01
CA ASN A 241 -2.78 -12.38 11.25
C ASN A 241 -1.48 -13.17 11.14
N GLY A 242 -1.51 -14.34 10.48
CA GLY A 242 -0.32 -15.12 10.14
C GLY A 242 0.61 -14.35 9.20
N ALA A 243 0.08 -13.76 8.12
CA ALA A 243 0.88 -12.96 7.19
C ALA A 243 1.50 -11.72 7.87
N LEU A 244 0.76 -11.04 8.75
CA LEU A 244 1.29 -9.91 9.52
C LEU A 244 2.41 -10.36 10.46
N PHE A 245 2.27 -11.50 11.12
CA PHE A 245 3.34 -12.10 11.92
C PHE A 245 4.58 -12.41 11.07
N VAL A 246 4.40 -13.02 9.90
CA VAL A 246 5.50 -13.32 8.97
C VAL A 246 6.19 -12.02 8.52
N ILE A 247 5.45 -10.97 8.16
CA ILE A 247 6.04 -9.66 7.82
C ILE A 247 6.90 -9.10 8.97
N MET A 248 6.40 -9.18 10.21
CA MET A 248 7.14 -8.71 11.38
C MET A 248 8.39 -9.58 11.65
N ALA A 249 8.26 -10.90 11.56
CA ALA A 249 9.36 -11.84 11.75
C ALA A 249 10.44 -11.65 10.66
N GLU A 250 10.04 -11.49 9.40
CA GLU A 250 10.92 -11.21 8.27
C GLU A 250 11.75 -9.95 8.53
N ALA A 251 11.12 -8.85 8.92
CA ALA A 251 11.83 -7.62 9.25
C ALA A 251 12.86 -7.85 10.38
N CYS A 252 12.51 -8.59 11.43
CA CYS A 252 13.46 -8.93 12.49
C CYS A 252 14.61 -9.82 11.99
N LEU A 253 14.33 -10.78 11.11
CA LEU A 253 15.35 -11.66 10.53
C LEU A 253 16.30 -10.88 9.63
N ILE A 254 15.79 -9.96 8.81
CA ILE A 254 16.62 -9.07 7.98
C ILE A 254 17.62 -8.32 8.86
N TYR A 255 17.17 -7.68 9.95
CA TYR A 255 18.09 -6.95 10.83
C TYR A 255 19.02 -7.84 11.63
N ALA A 256 18.52 -8.95 12.17
CA ALA A 256 19.34 -9.88 12.93
C ALA A 256 20.47 -10.45 12.07
N THR A 257 20.14 -10.94 10.88
CA THR A 257 21.12 -11.50 9.94
C THR A 257 22.06 -10.43 9.41
N ALA A 258 21.54 -9.25 9.03
CA ALA A 258 22.37 -8.15 8.57
C ALA A 258 23.34 -7.65 9.66
N GLY A 259 22.95 -7.63 10.93
CA GLY A 259 23.83 -7.27 12.04
C GLY A 259 24.86 -8.34 12.36
N TRP A 260 24.43 -9.61 12.45
CA TRP A 260 25.32 -10.73 12.78
C TRP A 260 26.35 -11.03 11.68
N TYR A 261 25.97 -10.81 10.43
CA TYR A 261 26.90 -10.92 9.30
C TYR A 261 27.96 -9.81 9.35
N LYS A 262 27.59 -8.58 9.74
CA LYS A 262 28.54 -7.47 9.91
C LYS A 262 29.57 -7.75 10.98
N ILE A 263 29.17 -8.31 12.13
CA ILE A 263 30.08 -8.64 13.24
C ILE A 263 31.27 -9.52 12.79
N GLN A 264 31.05 -10.38 11.79
CA GLN A 264 32.07 -11.29 11.26
C GLN A 264 33.05 -10.64 10.28
N GLY A 265 32.74 -9.44 9.75
CA GLY A 265 33.57 -8.78 8.76
C GLY A 265 34.65 -7.90 9.39
N SER A 266 35.92 -8.08 8.97
CA SER A 266 37.07 -7.31 9.49
C SER A 266 36.87 -5.79 9.40
N ARG A 267 36.32 -5.28 8.30
CA ARG A 267 36.02 -3.85 8.14
C ARG A 267 35.06 -3.29 9.20
N TRP A 268 34.11 -4.10 9.66
CA TRP A 268 33.19 -3.71 10.72
C TRP A 268 33.86 -3.82 12.10
N GLN A 269 34.70 -4.83 12.30
CA GLN A 269 35.48 -5.01 13.53
C GLN A 269 36.47 -3.86 13.75
N ASP A 270 37.10 -3.37 12.69
CA ASP A 270 38.06 -2.25 12.74
C ASP A 270 37.39 -0.87 12.67
N GLY A 271 36.05 -0.81 12.62
CA GLY A 271 35.30 0.46 12.64
C GLY A 271 35.35 1.29 11.35
N THR A 272 35.77 0.70 10.23
CA THR A 272 36.01 1.39 8.95
C THR A 272 34.96 1.07 7.87
N ALA A 273 34.02 0.16 8.12
CA ALA A 273 33.12 -0.36 7.08
C ALA A 273 32.35 0.71 6.32
N VAL A 274 31.87 1.75 7.00
CA VAL A 274 31.07 2.83 6.38
C VAL A 274 31.91 3.75 5.49
N TYR A 275 33.23 3.80 5.68
CA TYR A 275 34.13 4.60 4.84
C TYR A 275 34.13 4.15 3.38
N TYR A 276 34.08 2.84 3.13
CA TYR A 276 34.24 2.30 1.78
C TYR A 276 33.06 2.64 0.85
N PRO A 277 31.78 2.43 1.21
CA PRO A 277 30.66 2.81 0.34
C PRO A 277 30.63 4.31 0.03
N LEU A 278 31.07 5.17 0.95
CA LEU A 278 31.15 6.63 0.72
C LEU A 278 32.15 7.02 -0.38
N HIS A 279 33.10 6.14 -0.71
CA HIS A 279 34.14 6.37 -1.72
C HIS A 279 33.99 5.46 -2.95
N LEU A 280 32.84 4.81 -3.10
CA LEU A 280 32.49 4.15 -4.35
C LEU A 280 31.69 5.14 -5.20
N ASP A 281 32.17 5.43 -6.42
CA ASP A 281 31.54 6.39 -7.33
C ASP A 281 30.04 6.11 -7.54
N TYR A 282 29.66 4.83 -7.55
CA TYR A 282 28.27 4.38 -7.68
C TYR A 282 27.37 4.77 -6.48
N PHE A 283 27.92 4.83 -5.27
CA PHE A 283 27.19 5.09 -4.02
C PHE A 283 27.53 6.47 -3.40
N SER A 284 28.21 7.35 -4.13
CA SER A 284 28.62 8.67 -3.64
C SER A 284 28.02 9.80 -4.50
N PRO A 285 26.69 10.01 -4.46
CA PRO A 285 26.05 11.09 -5.20
C PRO A 285 26.48 12.49 -4.73
N TRP A 286 27.05 12.61 -3.53
CA TRP A 286 27.48 13.85 -2.92
C TRP A 286 28.93 13.73 -2.41
N PRO A 287 29.95 13.81 -3.29
CA PRO A 287 31.35 13.60 -2.88
C PRO A 287 31.79 14.52 -1.73
N ALA A 288 31.41 15.80 -1.76
CA ALA A 288 31.73 16.74 -0.69
C ALA A 288 31.12 16.35 0.68
N LEU A 289 29.94 15.71 0.69
CA LEU A 289 29.34 15.22 1.93
C LEU A 289 30.06 13.95 2.42
N ALA A 290 30.42 13.05 1.51
CA ALA A 290 31.22 11.87 1.81
C ALA A 290 32.59 12.25 2.40
N ASP A 291 33.26 13.25 1.81
CA ASP A 291 34.54 13.79 2.29
C ASP A 291 34.39 14.43 3.68
N LEU A 292 33.32 15.22 3.90
CA LEU A 292 33.05 15.81 5.20
C LEU A 292 32.82 14.75 6.27
N MET A 293 32.02 13.72 5.98
CA MET A 293 31.75 12.64 6.93
C MET A 293 33.02 11.82 7.22
N SER A 294 33.82 11.55 6.19
CA SER A 294 35.04 10.75 6.30
C SER A 294 36.24 11.52 6.86
N SER A 295 36.15 12.86 6.98
CA SER A 295 37.18 13.70 7.61
C SER A 295 37.48 13.34 9.07
N SER A 296 36.55 12.65 9.74
CA SER A 296 36.70 12.20 11.12
C SER A 296 36.58 10.69 11.24
N GLY A 297 37.70 10.03 11.57
CA GLY A 297 37.73 8.61 11.89
C GLY A 297 36.83 8.23 13.07
N THR A 298 36.63 9.14 14.04
CA THR A 298 35.73 8.91 15.16
C THR A 298 34.26 8.86 14.73
N ILE A 299 33.85 9.72 13.79
CA ILE A 299 32.48 9.66 13.24
C ILE A 299 32.29 8.34 12.48
N MET A 300 33.26 7.94 11.66
CA MET A 300 33.19 6.65 10.93
C MET A 300 33.10 5.45 11.87
N MET A 301 33.91 5.43 12.92
CA MET A 301 33.86 4.40 13.95
C MET A 301 32.49 4.38 14.66
N ALA A 302 31.99 5.54 15.09
CA ALA A 302 30.72 5.66 15.81
C ALA A 302 29.52 5.21 14.96
N VAL A 303 29.48 5.61 13.68
CA VAL A 303 28.42 5.18 12.76
C VAL A 303 28.53 3.69 12.46
N THR A 304 29.74 3.18 12.21
CA THR A 304 29.98 1.76 11.91
C THR A 304 29.50 0.85 13.06
N TYR A 305 29.92 1.13 14.30
CA TYR A 305 29.46 0.33 15.45
C TYR A 305 28.01 0.62 15.82
N GLY A 306 27.56 1.87 15.71
CA GLY A 306 26.19 2.27 16.00
C GLY A 306 25.17 1.51 15.15
N THR A 307 25.41 1.41 13.85
CA THR A 307 24.63 0.59 12.92
C THR A 307 24.52 -0.86 13.39
N VAL A 308 25.65 -1.51 13.73
CA VAL A 308 25.65 -2.92 14.17
C VAL A 308 24.88 -3.10 15.47
N ILE A 309 25.13 -2.23 16.47
CA ILE A 309 24.47 -2.30 17.78
C ILE A 309 22.96 -2.18 17.61
N VAL A 310 22.49 -1.19 16.84
CA VAL A 310 21.06 -0.96 16.64
C VAL A 310 20.40 -2.15 15.94
N GLN A 311 21.00 -2.66 14.85
CA GLN A 311 20.45 -3.76 14.07
C GLN A 311 20.40 -5.08 14.86
N VAL A 312 21.46 -5.40 15.61
CA VAL A 312 21.51 -6.61 16.44
C VAL A 312 20.58 -6.50 17.64
N ALA A 313 20.49 -5.33 18.28
CA ALA A 313 19.66 -5.17 19.48
C ALA A 313 18.16 -5.22 19.17
N PHE A 314 17.71 -4.70 18.03
CA PHE A 314 16.29 -4.46 17.76
C PHE A 314 15.37 -5.67 18.02
N PRO A 315 15.64 -6.89 17.50
CA PRO A 315 14.79 -8.05 17.75
C PRO A 315 14.62 -8.39 19.24
N PHE A 316 15.65 -8.17 20.05
CA PHE A 316 15.63 -8.44 21.50
C PHE A 316 14.89 -7.36 22.29
N THR A 317 14.70 -6.18 21.70
CA THR A 317 14.06 -5.04 22.39
C THR A 317 12.54 -4.99 22.22
N LEU A 318 11.97 -5.86 21.37
CA LEU A 318 10.53 -5.90 21.08
C LEU A 318 9.65 -6.05 22.34
N PHE A 319 10.16 -6.67 23.40
CA PHE A 319 9.46 -6.85 24.68
C PHE A 319 9.32 -5.55 25.49
N ASN A 320 10.17 -4.55 25.23
CA ASN A 320 10.11 -3.25 25.89
C ASN A 320 9.74 -2.15 24.88
N ARG A 321 8.47 -1.74 24.92
CA ARG A 321 7.91 -0.72 24.01
C ARG A 321 8.70 0.59 23.92
N ARG A 322 9.37 1.02 24.99
CA ARG A 322 10.14 2.27 25.00
C ARG A 322 11.44 2.09 24.21
N VAL A 323 12.21 1.07 24.57
CA VAL A 323 13.49 0.76 23.92
C VAL A 323 13.27 0.41 22.45
N LYS A 324 12.27 -0.42 22.15
CA LYS A 324 11.84 -0.74 20.79
C LYS A 324 11.57 0.52 19.96
N ASN A 325 10.79 1.47 20.49
CA ASN A 325 10.44 2.68 19.74
C ASN A 325 11.65 3.60 19.51
N VAL A 326 12.58 3.69 20.46
CA VAL A 326 13.83 4.45 20.28
C VAL A 326 14.68 3.82 19.18
N LEU A 327 14.91 2.51 19.24
CA LEU A 327 15.67 1.79 18.21
C LEU A 327 15.01 1.86 16.84
N LEU A 328 13.67 1.75 16.80
CA LEU A 328 12.91 1.89 15.55
C LEU A 328 13.12 3.27 14.90
N VAL A 329 13.16 4.34 15.69
CA VAL A 329 13.46 5.69 15.17
C VAL A 329 14.89 5.77 14.66
N LEU A 330 15.86 5.19 15.38
CA LEU A 330 17.25 5.15 14.94
C LEU A 330 17.43 4.37 13.65
N MET A 331 16.74 3.24 13.48
CA MET A 331 16.75 2.43 12.26
C MET A 331 16.12 3.17 11.08
N MET A 332 14.95 3.78 11.28
CA MET A 332 14.31 4.59 10.24
C MET A 332 15.19 5.78 9.85
N LEU A 333 15.89 6.39 10.81
CA LEU A 333 16.84 7.46 10.55
C LEU A 333 18.07 6.95 9.79
N GLU A 334 18.61 5.79 10.14
CA GLU A 334 19.70 5.15 9.41
C GLU A 334 19.34 4.98 7.93
N HIS A 335 18.14 4.43 7.64
CA HIS A 335 17.66 4.29 6.27
C HIS A 335 17.45 5.65 5.58
N ALA A 336 16.93 6.66 6.29
CA ALA A 336 16.80 8.00 5.73
C ALA A 336 18.16 8.63 5.38
N VAL A 337 19.19 8.40 6.21
CA VAL A 337 20.57 8.82 5.93
C VAL A 337 21.12 8.07 4.72
N ILE A 338 20.97 6.74 4.65
CA ILE A 338 21.38 5.94 3.50
C ILE A 338 20.71 6.42 2.20
N ALA A 339 19.44 6.80 2.26
CA ALA A 339 18.69 7.28 1.09
C ALA A 339 19.35 8.51 0.45
N VAL A 340 19.84 9.43 1.29
CA VAL A 340 20.41 10.72 0.87
C VAL A 340 21.90 10.58 0.60
N VAL A 341 22.64 10.03 1.56
CA VAL A 341 24.11 9.99 1.54
C VAL A 341 24.62 8.96 0.53
N LEU A 342 24.03 7.76 0.50
CA LEU A 342 24.46 6.70 -0.42
C LEU A 342 23.66 6.66 -1.73
N GLY A 343 22.67 7.55 -1.89
CA GLY A 343 21.87 7.61 -3.11
C GLY A 343 20.95 6.41 -3.33
N LEU A 344 20.51 5.74 -2.25
CA LEU A 344 19.68 4.53 -2.31
C LEU A 344 18.24 4.77 -1.82
N PRO A 345 17.44 5.64 -2.49
CA PRO A 345 16.15 6.05 -1.98
C PRO A 345 15.11 4.92 -1.96
N PHE A 346 15.11 4.00 -2.94
CA PHE A 346 14.11 2.93 -3.01
C PHE A 346 14.39 1.80 -2.02
N PHE A 347 15.66 1.42 -1.87
CA PHE A 347 16.12 0.56 -0.78
C PHE A 347 15.62 1.09 0.57
N SER A 348 15.95 2.34 0.87
CA SER A 348 15.57 2.96 2.14
C SER A 348 14.07 3.08 2.32
N LEU A 349 13.32 3.40 1.26
CA LEU A 349 11.85 3.49 1.36
C LEU A 349 11.22 2.12 1.59
N ALA A 350 11.76 1.04 1.00
CA ALA A 350 11.33 -0.32 1.27
C ALA A 350 11.61 -0.71 2.74
N MET A 351 12.79 -0.40 3.26
CA MET A 351 13.16 -0.69 4.66
C MET A 351 12.34 0.13 5.67
N ILE A 352 12.19 1.45 5.45
CA ILE A 352 11.33 2.30 6.30
C ILE A 352 9.88 1.82 6.27
N THR A 353 9.41 1.34 5.12
CA THR A 353 8.06 0.75 5.02
C THR A 353 7.96 -0.53 5.85
N ALA A 354 8.94 -1.43 5.75
CA ALA A 354 8.98 -2.65 6.56
C ALA A 354 8.96 -2.31 8.07
N ASP A 355 9.78 -1.35 8.49
CA ASP A 355 9.87 -0.87 9.87
C ASP A 355 8.55 -0.28 10.38
N ALA A 356 7.77 0.34 9.50
CA ALA A 356 6.52 0.98 9.86
C ALA A 356 5.48 -0.01 10.44
N VAL A 357 5.64 -1.32 10.22
CA VAL A 357 4.82 -2.35 10.88
C VAL A 357 4.94 -2.29 12.41
N PHE A 358 6.08 -1.86 12.94
CA PHE A 358 6.33 -1.77 14.39
C PHE A 358 5.88 -0.45 15.01
N LEU A 359 5.40 0.51 14.21
CA LEU A 359 4.95 1.81 14.71
C LEU A 359 3.70 1.66 15.59
N PRO A 360 3.62 2.44 16.70
CA PRO A 360 2.41 2.51 17.50
C PRO A 360 1.22 3.03 16.66
N THR A 361 0.05 2.42 16.84
CA THR A 361 -1.18 2.84 16.16
C THR A 361 -1.51 4.32 16.40
N SER A 362 -1.17 4.87 17.56
CA SER A 362 -1.35 6.30 17.87
C SER A 362 -0.55 7.21 16.94
N VAL A 363 0.70 6.84 16.62
CA VAL A 363 1.55 7.58 15.67
C VAL A 363 0.96 7.49 14.27
N LEU A 364 0.53 6.30 13.85
CA LEU A 364 -0.10 6.10 12.54
C LEU A 364 -1.38 6.94 12.40
N LEU A 365 -2.22 6.98 13.43
CA LEU A 365 -3.43 7.81 13.46
C LEU A 365 -3.11 9.30 13.41
N LEU A 366 -2.07 9.75 14.13
CA LEU A 366 -1.61 11.14 14.09
C LEU A 366 -1.20 11.55 12.68
N LEU A 367 -0.36 10.73 12.03
CA LEU A 367 0.10 10.93 10.65
C LEU A 367 -1.09 10.94 9.67
N GLY A 368 -2.02 10.01 9.81
CA GLY A 368 -3.25 9.97 9.01
C GLY A 368 -4.11 11.22 9.19
N GLY A 369 -4.21 11.75 10.41
CA GLY A 369 -4.90 13.00 10.73
C GLY A 369 -4.22 14.21 10.09
N TRP A 370 -2.88 14.27 10.11
CA TRP A 370 -2.11 15.33 9.44
C TRP A 370 -2.32 15.30 7.93
N ALA A 371 -2.22 14.13 7.30
CA ALA A 371 -2.48 13.96 5.88
C ALA A 371 -3.92 14.36 5.50
N ALA A 372 -4.91 14.02 6.33
CA ALA A 372 -6.30 14.40 6.11
C ALA A 372 -6.50 15.94 6.18
N ARG A 373 -5.86 16.62 7.15
CA ARG A 373 -5.91 18.09 7.27
C ARG A 373 -5.21 18.77 6.10
N ALA A 374 -4.03 18.29 5.69
CA ALA A 374 -3.30 18.82 4.55
C ALA A 374 -4.14 18.73 3.27
N ARG A 375 -4.76 17.57 3.01
CA ARG A 375 -5.71 17.40 1.90
C ARG A 375 -6.90 18.36 2.00
N GLY A 376 -7.47 18.55 3.18
CA GLY A 376 -8.58 19.49 3.40
C GLY A 376 -8.22 20.93 3.05
N ARG A 377 -7.00 21.37 3.40
CA ARG A 377 -6.50 22.70 3.05
C ARG A 377 -6.31 22.86 1.53
N LEU A 378 -5.76 21.87 0.85
CA LEU A 378 -5.57 21.87 -0.60
C LEU A 378 -6.90 21.93 -1.36
N VAL A 379 -7.87 21.09 -0.96
CA VAL A 379 -9.20 21.07 -1.59
C VAL A 379 -9.97 22.36 -1.35
N ARG A 380 -9.87 22.96 -0.16
CA ARG A 380 -10.52 24.26 0.13
C ARG A 380 -9.91 25.39 -0.70
N ARG A 381 -8.58 25.44 -0.80
CA ARG A 381 -7.85 26.42 -1.62
C ARG A 381 -8.23 26.32 -3.12
N GLY A 382 -8.47 25.12 -3.63
CA GLY A 382 -8.97 24.92 -5.00
C GLY A 382 -10.44 25.30 -5.21
N ARG A 383 -11.26 25.28 -4.14
CA ARG A 383 -12.68 25.67 -4.19
C ARG A 383 -12.86 27.19 -4.08
N ASP A 384 -12.02 27.84 -3.27
CA ASP A 384 -12.00 29.30 -3.12
C ASP A 384 -11.36 30.00 -4.34
N ALA A 385 -10.60 29.27 -5.17
CA ALA A 385 -10.02 29.76 -6.43
C ALA A 385 -11.00 29.81 -7.61
N ASN A 386 -12.22 29.30 -7.43
CA ASN A 386 -13.29 29.40 -8.44
C ASN A 386 -14.38 30.33 -7.86
N PRO A 387 -14.23 31.66 -7.96
CA PRO A 387 -15.23 32.57 -7.43
C PRO A 387 -16.53 32.33 -8.18
N VAL A 388 -17.56 31.88 -7.45
CA VAL A 388 -18.94 31.93 -7.93
C VAL A 388 -19.21 33.42 -8.19
N LEU A 389 -19.22 33.81 -9.47
CA LEU A 389 -19.62 35.15 -9.88
C LEU A 389 -21.01 35.43 -9.29
N PRO A 390 -21.20 36.53 -8.55
CA PRO A 390 -22.53 36.90 -8.08
C PRO A 390 -23.47 37.00 -9.28
N ALA A 391 -24.65 36.39 -9.18
CA ALA A 391 -25.67 36.51 -10.21
C ALA A 391 -25.92 38.00 -10.51
N PRO A 392 -26.10 38.39 -11.79
CA PRO A 392 -26.35 39.78 -12.14
C PRO A 392 -27.56 40.27 -11.34
N ARG A 393 -27.36 41.35 -10.57
CA ARG A 393 -28.48 42.07 -9.97
C ARG A 393 -29.41 42.46 -11.12
N ALA A 394 -30.67 42.00 -11.04
CA ALA A 394 -31.70 42.46 -11.92
C ALA A 394 -31.69 43.99 -11.90
N SER A 395 -31.43 44.57 -13.07
CA SER A 395 -31.50 46.00 -13.34
C SER A 395 -32.91 46.49 -12.98
N ALA A 396 -33.00 47.20 -11.87
CA ALA A 396 -34.12 48.08 -11.60
C ALA A 396 -33.93 49.34 -12.46
N GLU A 397 -34.67 49.46 -13.55
CA GLU A 397 -35.01 50.74 -14.20
C GLU A 397 -36.04 50.48 -15.32
N GLY A 398 -37.15 51.22 -15.31
CA GLY A 398 -38.11 51.31 -16.41
C GLY A 398 -39.58 51.33 -15.98
N GLU A 399 -40.08 52.52 -15.65
CA GLU A 399 -41.46 52.87 -15.28
C GLU A 399 -42.56 52.41 -16.25
N PRO A 400 -43.82 52.41 -15.78
CA PRO A 400 -44.87 53.12 -16.50
C PRO A 400 -45.68 54.06 -15.58
N GLY A 401 -45.75 55.36 -15.92
CA GLY A 401 -46.76 56.29 -15.37
C GLY A 401 -48.10 56.20 -16.12
N PRO A 402 -49.05 57.13 -15.92
CA PRO A 402 -49.55 57.66 -14.66
C PRO A 402 -51.07 57.39 -14.50
N SER A 403 -51.59 57.65 -13.28
CA SER A 403 -52.99 58.02 -12.96
C SER A 403 -54.14 57.12 -13.45
N GLY A 404 -54.78 56.42 -12.50
CA GLY A 404 -56.10 55.84 -12.68
C GLY A 404 -56.75 55.53 -11.32
N GLN A 405 -57.80 56.28 -11.02
CA GLN A 405 -58.61 56.23 -9.81
C GLN A 405 -59.27 54.85 -9.59
N SER A 406 -59.43 54.46 -8.32
CA SER A 406 -60.71 54.09 -7.67
C SER A 406 -60.60 52.96 -6.63
N ALA A 407 -60.60 53.40 -5.36
CA ALA A 407 -61.30 52.87 -4.17
C ALA A 407 -61.14 51.41 -3.66
N PRO A 408 -61.28 51.21 -2.32
CA PRO A 408 -61.05 49.93 -1.62
C PRO A 408 -62.34 49.29 -1.06
N GLY A 409 -62.19 48.09 -0.46
CA GLY A 409 -63.08 47.55 0.60
C GLY A 409 -64.08 46.49 0.11
N SER A 410 -63.95 45.21 0.49
CA SER A 410 -64.32 44.59 1.78
C SER A 410 -65.81 44.71 2.14
N SER A 411 -66.51 43.59 2.29
CA SER A 411 -67.18 43.23 3.57
C SER A 411 -68.13 42.05 3.46
N GLY A 412 -68.05 41.24 4.52
CA GLY A 412 -69.01 40.26 5.01
C GLY A 412 -68.29 39.61 6.20
N GLU A 413 -68.70 39.69 7.45
CA GLU A 413 -69.95 40.15 8.03
C GLU A 413 -69.77 40.15 9.57
N ARG A 414 -70.47 41.08 10.24
CA ARG A 414 -70.92 41.08 11.65
C ARG A 414 -69.93 41.33 12.82
N ALA A 415 -70.19 42.48 13.43
CA ALA A 415 -69.87 43.01 14.75
C ALA A 415 -70.69 42.31 15.88
N PRO A 416 -70.81 42.87 17.12
CA PRO A 416 -69.84 43.57 17.99
C PRO A 416 -69.89 43.10 19.47
N GLY A 417 -68.93 43.60 20.26
CA GLY A 417 -69.16 44.06 21.63
C GLY A 417 -68.35 43.34 22.70
N ARG A 418 -67.83 43.98 23.75
CA ARG A 418 -67.76 45.39 24.13
C ARG A 418 -66.92 45.42 25.44
N VAL A 419 -66.02 46.41 25.58
CA VAL A 419 -65.52 47.06 26.85
C VAL A 419 -64.80 46.17 27.90
N GLY A 420 -63.68 46.53 28.52
CA GLY A 420 -62.84 47.72 28.47
C GLY A 420 -61.79 47.71 29.60
N PHE A 421 -60.91 48.72 29.53
CA PHE A 421 -60.05 49.34 30.56
C PHE A 421 -59.22 48.48 31.55
N GLY A 422 -57.91 48.75 31.54
CA GLY A 422 -57.24 49.27 32.74
C GLY A 422 -56.01 48.50 33.21
N ALA A 423 -54.90 49.25 33.25
CA ALA A 423 -53.58 48.98 33.87
C ALA A 423 -52.63 48.04 33.12
#